data_AF-U5JA95-F1
#
_entry.id   AF-U5JA95-F1
#
_cell.length_a   1.000
_cell.length_b   1.000
_cell.length_c   1.000
_cell.angle_alpha   90.00
_cell.angle_beta   90.00
_cell.angle_gamma   90.00
#
_symmetry.space_group_name_H-M   'P 1'
#
loop_
_entity.id
_entity.type
_entity.pdbx_description
1 polymer ?
#
loop_
_entity_poly.entity_id
_entity_poly.type
_entity_poly.pdbx_seq_one_letter_code
_entity_poly.pdbx_strand_id
1 'polypeptide(L)'
;KYVEDKLKNLDSDQYVDFSIQLKGTKGESTTKYTNAELTTLANNSGKEILDGIKATTPERLTENGVLSQVAKDAVSGKTEAATAEVLASYFTVSSSLNKVTVSFAEPSTGKVLTTDAANTTVESSGVKNKISAETGYNTIDLTTESNRLDFSKPKFTAGKFSGFEEKAPVDGDVTPGKTYNVRVINAKQSNIKAT
;
A
#
# COMPACT_ATOMS: atom_id res chain seq x y z
N LYS A 1 -5.42 24.18 17.56
CA LYS A 1 -5.92 25.31 18.37
C LYS A 1 -4.84 26.19 18.99
N TYR A 2 -4.00 25.77 19.97
CA TYR A 2 -3.16 26.74 20.72
C TYR A 2 -2.12 27.54 19.90
N VAL A 3 -1.55 26.96 18.84
CA VAL A 3 -0.53 27.63 17.98
C VAL A 3 -1.02 27.91 16.56
N GLU A 4 -2.24 27.50 16.23
CA GLU A 4 -2.74 27.46 14.87
C GLU A 4 -2.91 28.87 14.27
N ASP A 5 -3.50 29.79 15.05
CA ASP A 5 -3.71 31.17 14.62
C ASP A 5 -2.39 31.95 14.55
N LYS A 6 -1.40 31.57 15.37
CA LYS A 6 -0.07 32.19 15.35
C LYS A 6 0.75 31.75 14.14
N LEU A 7 0.67 30.47 13.76
CA LEU A 7 1.35 29.95 12.58
C LEU A 7 0.74 30.48 11.27
N LYS A 8 -0.58 30.68 11.21
CA LYS A 8 -1.27 31.25 10.03
C LYS A 8 -0.87 32.71 9.76
N ASN A 9 -0.52 33.45 10.80
CA ASN A 9 -0.18 34.88 10.75
C ASN A 9 1.27 35.13 11.19
N LEU A 10 2.19 34.23 10.85
CA LEU A 10 3.59 34.34 11.26
C LEU A 10 4.33 35.39 10.41
N ASP A 11 4.69 36.51 11.02
CA ASP A 11 5.46 37.56 10.35
C ASP A 11 6.89 37.10 10.01
N SER A 12 7.55 37.78 9.07
CA SER A 12 8.88 37.40 8.56
C SER A 12 10.01 37.45 9.58
N ASP A 13 9.83 38.21 10.66
CA ASP A 13 10.75 38.36 11.78
C ASP A 13 10.37 37.49 12.99
N GLN A 14 9.27 36.75 12.90
CA GLN A 14 8.75 35.91 13.98
C GLN A 14 9.04 34.43 13.73
N TYR A 15 9.13 33.69 14.84
CA TYR A 15 9.28 32.25 14.81
C TYR A 15 8.44 31.60 15.92
N VAL A 16 8.09 30.33 15.69
CA VAL A 16 7.48 29.48 16.72
C VAL A 16 8.42 28.31 16.95
N ASP A 17 8.89 28.17 18.19
CA ASP A 17 9.70 27.04 18.62
C ASP A 17 8.82 25.98 19.29
N PHE A 18 8.92 24.75 18.79
CA PHE A 18 8.36 23.58 19.40
C PHE A 18 9.50 22.77 20.02
N SER A 19 9.45 22.65 21.34
CA SER A 19 10.28 21.71 22.09
C SER A 19 9.49 20.42 22.25
N ILE A 20 9.79 19.42 21.41
CA ILE A 20 9.06 18.17 21.36
C ILE A 20 9.89 17.11 22.06
N GLN A 21 9.43 16.70 23.24
CA GLN A 21 9.93 15.51 23.90
C GLN A 21 9.02 14.35 23.53
N LEU A 22 9.52 13.46 22.66
CA LEU A 22 8.77 12.27 22.28
C LEU A 22 8.80 11.28 23.45
N LYS A 23 7.62 10.89 23.93
CA LYS A 23 7.45 9.76 24.82
C LYS A 23 7.42 8.50 23.94
N GLY A 24 8.51 7.74 23.94
CA GLY A 24 8.67 6.48 23.23
C GLY A 24 9.97 5.81 23.64
N THR A 25 10.22 4.58 23.20
CA THR A 25 11.44 3.81 23.53
C THR A 25 12.34 3.73 22.29
N LYS A 26 13.67 3.66 22.47
CA LYS A 26 14.64 3.85 21.38
C LYS A 26 14.58 2.59 20.55
N GLY A 27 14.28 2.71 19.26
CA GLY A 27 14.16 1.52 18.40
C GLY A 27 12.87 0.72 18.62
N GLU A 28 11.79 1.34 19.10
CA GLU A 28 10.46 0.76 18.85
C GLU A 28 10.15 0.90 17.36
N SER A 29 10.65 -0.09 16.61
CA SER A 29 10.17 -0.43 15.29
C SER A 29 8.66 -0.63 15.41
N THR A 30 7.85 0.30 14.93
CA THR A 30 6.40 0.08 14.90
C THR A 30 6.11 -0.81 13.69
N THR A 31 6.06 -2.12 13.92
CA THR A 31 5.62 -3.07 12.89
C THR A 31 4.12 -3.00 12.68
N LYS A 32 3.36 -2.40 13.62
CA LYS A 32 1.89 -2.36 13.60
C LYS A 32 1.32 -1.03 13.13
N TYR A 33 0.08 -1.05 12.65
CA TYR A 33 -0.63 0.15 12.23
C TYR A 33 -1.03 1.04 13.41
N THR A 34 -0.99 2.35 13.19
CA THR A 34 -1.68 3.34 14.03
C THR A 34 -3.09 3.64 13.50
N ASN A 35 -3.97 4.18 14.34
CA ASN A 35 -5.30 4.65 13.89
C ASN A 35 -5.21 5.71 12.79
N ALA A 36 -4.18 6.57 12.84
CA ALA A 36 -3.94 7.59 11.81
C ALA A 36 -3.59 6.94 10.47
N GLU A 37 -2.71 5.94 10.47
CA GLU A 37 -2.38 5.19 9.25
C GLU A 37 -3.58 4.42 8.70
N LEU A 38 -4.38 3.77 9.53
CA LEU A 38 -5.61 3.11 9.09
C LEU A 38 -6.59 4.12 8.46
N THR A 39 -6.67 5.34 9.00
CA THR A 39 -7.49 6.41 8.41
C THR A 39 -6.95 6.82 7.04
N THR A 40 -5.64 7.00 6.90
CA THR A 40 -5.01 7.32 5.61
C THR A 40 -5.25 6.21 4.59
N LEU A 41 -5.08 4.94 4.99
CA LEU A 41 -5.34 3.80 4.12
C LEU A 41 -6.81 3.68 3.71
N ALA A 42 -7.76 4.08 4.58
CA ALA A 42 -9.18 4.10 4.25
C ALA A 42 -9.57 5.23 3.28
N ASN A 43 -8.82 6.34 3.27
CA ASN A 43 -9.16 7.53 2.49
C ASN A 43 -9.26 7.22 0.99
N ASN A 44 -10.16 7.95 0.31
CA ASN A 44 -10.37 7.82 -1.13
C ASN A 44 -10.60 6.37 -1.57
N SER A 45 -11.37 5.62 -0.78
CA SER A 45 -11.71 4.21 -1.04
C SER A 45 -10.48 3.32 -1.21
N GLY A 46 -9.47 3.47 -0.35
CA GLY A 46 -8.29 2.62 -0.39
C GLY A 46 -7.24 3.02 -1.41
N LYS A 47 -7.19 4.29 -1.85
CA LYS A 47 -6.30 4.71 -2.93
C LYS A 47 -4.83 4.34 -2.70
N GLU A 48 -4.31 4.53 -1.48
CA GLU A 48 -2.91 4.18 -1.16
C GLU A 48 -2.65 2.67 -1.29
N ILE A 49 -3.61 1.84 -0.88
CA ILE A 49 -3.53 0.38 -1.02
C ILE A 49 -3.50 0.00 -2.51
N LEU A 50 -4.46 0.53 -3.29
CA LEU A 50 -4.59 0.20 -4.70
C LEU A 50 -3.42 0.72 -5.54
N ASP A 51 -2.90 1.92 -5.24
CA ASP A 51 -1.70 2.45 -5.88
C ASP A 51 -0.47 1.62 -5.51
N GLY A 52 -0.37 1.17 -4.25
CA GLY A 52 0.66 0.22 -3.82
C GLY A 52 0.63 -1.07 -4.63
N ILE A 53 -0.56 -1.67 -4.81
CA ILE A 53 -0.73 -2.89 -5.63
C ILE A 53 -0.33 -2.63 -7.08
N LYS A 54 -0.71 -1.47 -7.65
CA LYS A 54 -0.32 -1.07 -9.02
C LYS A 54 1.19 -0.85 -9.18
N ALA A 55 1.92 -0.63 -8.09
CA ALA A 55 3.37 -0.52 -8.10
C ALA A 55 4.09 -1.89 -8.10
N THR A 56 3.35 -3.01 -8.04
CA THR A 56 3.93 -4.35 -8.20
C THR A 56 4.63 -4.47 -9.55
N THR A 57 5.86 -4.96 -9.58
CA THR A 57 6.62 -5.05 -10.83
C THR A 57 6.21 -6.29 -11.66
N PRO A 58 6.35 -6.26 -12.99
CA PRO A 58 6.08 -7.42 -13.85
C PRO A 58 6.92 -8.66 -13.48
N GLU A 59 8.17 -8.46 -13.08
CA GLU A 59 9.07 -9.53 -12.63
C GLU A 59 8.48 -10.21 -11.41
N ARG A 60 7.97 -9.42 -10.45
CA ARG A 60 7.37 -9.93 -9.23
C ARG A 60 6.08 -10.70 -9.48
N LEU A 61 5.27 -10.30 -10.46
CA LEU A 61 4.11 -11.08 -10.89
C LEU A 61 4.55 -12.45 -11.46
N THR A 62 5.59 -12.43 -12.29
CA THR A 62 6.14 -13.63 -12.93
C THR A 62 6.71 -14.61 -11.90
N GLU A 63 7.51 -14.12 -10.94
CA GLU A 63 8.06 -14.91 -9.82
C GLU A 63 6.96 -15.58 -8.98
N ASN A 64 5.83 -14.89 -8.83
CA ASN A 64 4.64 -15.34 -8.11
C ASN A 64 3.75 -16.31 -8.93
N GLY A 65 4.14 -16.66 -10.16
CA GLY A 65 3.36 -17.53 -11.04
C GLY A 65 2.10 -16.87 -11.60
N VAL A 66 2.02 -15.54 -11.59
CA VAL A 66 0.97 -14.74 -12.22
C VAL A 66 1.50 -14.28 -13.57
N LEU A 67 1.24 -15.06 -14.61
CA LEU A 67 2.01 -15.00 -15.85
C LEU A 67 1.30 -14.24 -16.96
N SER A 68 -0.03 -14.35 -17.03
CA SER A 68 -0.78 -13.78 -18.13
C SER A 68 -2.14 -13.22 -17.72
N GLN A 69 -2.76 -12.53 -18.66
CA GLN A 69 -4.09 -11.98 -18.55
C GLN A 69 -4.89 -12.20 -19.82
N VAL A 70 -6.20 -12.25 -19.67
CA VAL A 70 -7.14 -12.45 -20.78
C VAL A 70 -8.49 -11.83 -20.43
N ALA A 71 -9.31 -11.49 -21.42
CA ALA A 71 -10.67 -11.06 -21.16
C ALA A 71 -11.42 -12.12 -20.34
N LYS A 72 -12.18 -11.68 -19.33
CA LYS A 72 -12.91 -12.56 -18.39
C LYS A 72 -13.72 -13.65 -19.08
N ASP A 73 -14.41 -13.26 -20.16
CA ASP A 73 -15.33 -14.09 -20.92
C ASP A 73 -14.76 -14.47 -22.30
N ALA A 74 -13.42 -14.54 -22.41
CA ALA A 74 -12.78 -14.98 -23.64
C ALA A 74 -13.21 -16.40 -24.01
N VAL A 75 -13.56 -16.58 -25.28
CA VAL A 75 -13.91 -17.88 -25.88
C VAL A 75 -12.73 -18.43 -26.69
N SER A 76 -11.94 -17.54 -27.30
CA SER A 76 -10.70 -17.87 -27.97
C SER A 76 -9.76 -16.66 -28.05
N GLY A 77 -8.48 -16.92 -28.27
CA GLY A 77 -7.47 -15.88 -28.48
C GLY A 77 -6.17 -16.17 -27.74
N LYS A 78 -5.19 -15.28 -27.91
CA LYS A 78 -3.91 -15.35 -27.21
C LYS A 78 -3.99 -14.58 -25.90
N THR A 79 -3.41 -15.13 -24.84
CA THR A 79 -3.21 -14.41 -23.59
C THR A 79 -2.17 -13.30 -23.75
N GLU A 80 -2.27 -12.26 -22.94
CA GLU A 80 -1.27 -11.18 -22.85
C GLU A 80 -0.45 -11.33 -21.57
N ALA A 81 0.67 -10.63 -21.43
CA ALA A 81 1.40 -10.59 -20.17
C ALA A 81 0.53 -9.97 -19.05
N ALA A 82 0.63 -10.52 -17.84
CA ALA A 82 -0.06 -9.99 -16.67
C ALA A 82 0.43 -8.57 -16.33
N THR A 83 -0.49 -7.69 -15.90
CA THR A 83 -0.14 -6.35 -15.41
C THR A 83 -0.64 -6.09 -13.99
N ALA A 84 0.02 -5.16 -13.31
CA ALA A 84 -0.33 -4.76 -11.95
C ALA A 84 -1.68 -4.02 -11.90
N GLU A 85 -2.10 -3.36 -12.98
CA GLU A 85 -3.43 -2.75 -13.09
C GLU A 85 -4.53 -3.81 -13.07
N VAL A 86 -4.35 -4.90 -13.81
CA VAL A 86 -5.30 -6.01 -13.77
C VAL A 86 -5.27 -6.69 -12.41
N LEU A 87 -4.10 -6.85 -11.78
CA LEU A 87 -4.01 -7.32 -10.39
C LEU A 87 -4.81 -6.42 -9.43
N ALA A 88 -4.63 -5.11 -9.49
CA ALA A 88 -5.33 -4.17 -8.63
C ALA A 88 -6.86 -4.24 -8.78
N SER A 89 -7.37 -4.65 -9.95
CA SER A 89 -8.82 -4.83 -10.16
C SER A 89 -9.43 -5.99 -9.36
N TYR A 90 -8.60 -6.91 -8.84
CA TYR A 90 -9.06 -7.98 -7.94
C TYR A 90 -9.33 -7.46 -6.53
N PHE A 91 -8.88 -6.26 -6.19
CA PHE A 91 -8.94 -5.75 -4.84
C PHE A 91 -10.02 -4.69 -4.68
N THR A 92 -10.78 -4.80 -3.59
CA THR A 92 -11.65 -3.74 -3.11
C THR A 92 -11.31 -3.41 -1.68
N VAL A 93 -11.47 -2.14 -1.31
CA VAL A 93 -11.18 -1.66 0.04
C VAL A 93 -12.45 -1.09 0.64
N SER A 94 -12.73 -1.51 1.87
CA SER A 94 -13.78 -0.95 2.70
C SER A 94 -13.20 -0.61 4.06
N SER A 95 -13.88 0.26 4.80
CA SER A 95 -13.41 0.65 6.13
C SER A 95 -14.58 0.78 7.09
N SER A 96 -14.31 0.44 8.34
CA SER A 96 -15.17 0.76 9.49
C SER A 96 -14.31 1.41 10.57
N LEU A 97 -14.90 1.74 11.72
CA LEU A 97 -14.18 2.41 12.80
C LEU A 97 -12.94 1.59 13.22
N ASN A 98 -11.76 2.19 13.06
CA ASN A 98 -10.45 1.61 13.37
C ASN A 98 -10.12 0.30 12.63
N LYS A 99 -10.73 0.06 11.47
CA LYS A 99 -10.52 -1.15 10.69
C LYS A 99 -10.60 -0.87 9.19
N VAL A 100 -9.64 -1.39 8.43
CA VAL A 100 -9.66 -1.40 6.96
C VAL A 100 -9.71 -2.85 6.49
N THR A 101 -10.69 -3.18 5.66
CA THR A 101 -10.83 -4.52 5.07
C THR A 101 -10.45 -4.43 3.60
N VAL A 102 -9.45 -5.23 3.22
CA VAL A 102 -9.01 -5.43 1.83
C VAL A 102 -9.55 -6.76 1.36
N SER A 103 -10.46 -6.75 0.39
CA SER A 103 -11.06 -7.97 -0.17
C SER A 103 -10.41 -8.32 -1.49
N PHE A 104 -10.20 -9.60 -1.74
CA PHE A 104 -9.69 -10.16 -2.99
C PHE A 104 -10.78 -11.00 -3.66
N ALA A 105 -11.15 -10.65 -4.88
CA ALA A 105 -12.12 -11.40 -5.69
C ALA A 105 -11.82 -11.21 -7.18
N GLU A 106 -12.26 -12.17 -8.00
CA GLU A 106 -12.18 -12.01 -9.45
C GLU A 106 -12.99 -10.76 -9.89
N PRO A 107 -12.44 -9.88 -10.74
CA PRO A 107 -13.16 -8.70 -11.22
C PRO A 107 -14.40 -9.12 -12.00
N SER A 108 -15.49 -8.36 -11.86
CA SER A 108 -16.75 -8.65 -12.54
C SER A 108 -16.71 -8.37 -14.05
N THR A 109 -15.80 -7.50 -14.49
CA THR A 109 -15.63 -7.09 -15.90
C THR A 109 -14.14 -6.94 -16.25
N GLY A 110 -13.82 -6.79 -17.54
CA GLY A 110 -12.47 -6.52 -18.00
C GLY A 110 -11.62 -7.78 -18.18
N LYS A 111 -10.38 -7.74 -17.69
CA LYS A 111 -9.40 -8.83 -17.81
C LYS A 111 -9.27 -9.56 -16.48
N VAL A 112 -8.95 -10.84 -16.56
CA VAL A 112 -8.61 -11.71 -15.43
C VAL A 112 -7.19 -12.23 -15.61
N LEU A 113 -6.52 -12.45 -14.49
CA LEU A 113 -5.16 -12.99 -14.41
C LEU A 113 -5.19 -14.52 -14.38
N THR A 114 -4.19 -15.12 -15.00
CA THR A 114 -4.01 -16.57 -15.05
C THR A 114 -2.56 -16.98 -14.77
N THR A 115 -2.37 -18.25 -14.42
CA THR A 115 -1.05 -18.83 -14.25
C THR A 115 -0.46 -19.39 -15.56
N ASP A 116 -1.17 -19.29 -16.68
CA ASP A 116 -0.67 -19.75 -17.97
C ASP A 116 0.37 -18.78 -18.52
N ALA A 117 1.38 -19.31 -19.21
CA ALA A 117 2.38 -18.48 -19.89
C ALA A 117 1.70 -17.46 -20.84
N ALA A 118 2.27 -16.27 -20.95
CA ALA A 118 1.79 -15.27 -21.90
C ALA A 118 1.84 -15.80 -23.34
N ASN A 119 0.95 -15.30 -24.20
CA ASN A 119 0.80 -15.70 -25.61
C ASN A 119 0.41 -17.18 -25.82
N THR A 120 -0.08 -17.84 -24.76
CA THR A 120 -0.75 -19.15 -24.85
C THR A 120 -2.14 -18.96 -25.46
N THR A 121 -2.59 -19.93 -26.26
CA THR A 121 -3.94 -19.90 -26.83
C THR A 121 -4.96 -20.39 -25.80
N VAL A 122 -5.99 -19.59 -25.57
CA VAL A 122 -7.22 -20.02 -24.89
C VAL A 122 -8.13 -20.64 -25.94
N GLU A 123 -8.53 -21.91 -25.74
CA GLU A 123 -9.38 -22.67 -26.66
C GLU A 123 -10.54 -23.31 -25.88
N SER A 124 -11.52 -22.51 -25.44
CA SER A 124 -12.79 -22.98 -24.84
C SER A 124 -13.58 -21.80 -24.27
N SER A 125 -14.88 -21.98 -24.05
CA SER A 125 -15.63 -21.10 -23.15
C SER A 125 -15.08 -21.21 -21.72
N GLY A 126 -14.65 -20.09 -21.16
CA GLY A 126 -14.10 -20.01 -19.81
C GLY A 126 -12.57 -20.03 -19.79
N VAL A 127 -12.02 -19.09 -19.03
CA VAL A 127 -10.58 -18.95 -18.83
C VAL A 127 -10.12 -19.99 -17.82
N LYS A 128 -9.19 -20.85 -18.22
CA LYS A 128 -8.55 -21.85 -17.36
C LYS A 128 -7.50 -21.19 -16.47
N ASN A 129 -7.10 -21.88 -15.40
CA ASN A 129 -5.96 -21.52 -14.57
C ASN A 129 -5.98 -20.07 -14.03
N LYS A 130 -7.18 -19.55 -13.74
CA LYS A 130 -7.34 -18.24 -13.10
C LYS A 130 -6.66 -18.23 -11.74
N ILE A 131 -6.10 -17.08 -11.37
CA ILE A 131 -5.65 -16.87 -10.00
C ILE A 131 -6.86 -16.88 -9.06
N SER A 132 -6.64 -17.28 -7.81
CA SER A 132 -7.65 -17.28 -6.75
C SER A 132 -7.02 -16.81 -5.44
N ALA A 133 -7.79 -16.68 -4.36
CA ALA A 133 -7.20 -16.51 -3.03
C ALA A 133 -6.95 -17.88 -2.38
N GLU A 134 -5.90 -17.96 -1.59
CA GLU A 134 -5.74 -19.04 -0.63
C GLU A 134 -6.85 -18.95 0.44
N THR A 135 -7.24 -20.10 0.99
CA THR A 135 -8.26 -20.16 2.05
C THR A 135 -7.89 -19.23 3.21
N GLY A 136 -8.79 -18.30 3.53
CA GLY A 136 -8.57 -17.29 4.57
C GLY A 136 -8.02 -15.95 4.06
N TYR A 137 -7.66 -15.84 2.78
CA TYR A 137 -7.10 -14.60 2.18
C TYR A 137 -8.06 -13.89 1.22
N ASN A 138 -9.33 -14.31 1.16
CA ASN A 138 -10.37 -13.56 0.43
C ASN A 138 -10.61 -12.16 1.03
N THR A 139 -10.27 -11.99 2.31
CA THR A 139 -10.37 -10.73 3.05
C THR A 139 -9.20 -10.61 4.01
N ILE A 140 -8.56 -9.44 4.05
CA ILE A 140 -7.51 -9.09 5.01
C ILE A 140 -8.02 -7.92 5.84
N ASP A 141 -8.11 -8.13 7.15
CA ASP A 141 -8.53 -7.12 8.11
C ASP A 141 -7.32 -6.44 8.74
N LEU A 142 -7.18 -5.14 8.48
CA LEU A 142 -6.13 -4.29 9.01
C LEU A 142 -6.67 -3.55 10.24
N THR A 143 -6.03 -3.77 11.38
CA THR A 143 -6.34 -3.13 12.67
C THR A 143 -5.04 -2.62 13.29
N THR A 144 -5.12 -1.95 14.44
CA THR A 144 -3.92 -1.56 15.19
C THR A 144 -3.11 -2.74 15.72
N GLU A 145 -3.71 -3.93 15.72
CA GLU A 145 -3.02 -5.18 16.07
C GLU A 145 -2.38 -5.88 14.86
N SER A 146 -2.65 -5.42 13.64
CA SER A 146 -2.09 -5.99 12.43
C SER A 146 -0.69 -5.42 12.16
N ASN A 147 0.22 -6.28 11.70
CA ASN A 147 1.48 -5.81 11.11
C ASN A 147 1.19 -5.01 9.84
N ARG A 148 2.02 -3.99 9.60
CA ARG A 148 1.99 -3.15 8.42
C ARG A 148 2.38 -3.99 7.22
N LEU A 149 1.65 -3.82 6.13
CA LEU A 149 1.85 -4.56 4.89
C LEU A 149 2.47 -3.67 3.81
N ASP A 150 3.31 -4.27 2.98
CA ASP A 150 3.81 -3.68 1.74
C ASP A 150 2.90 -4.10 0.58
N PHE A 151 1.94 -3.23 0.24
CA PHE A 151 0.96 -3.51 -0.82
C PHE A 151 1.58 -3.65 -2.22
N SER A 152 2.84 -3.23 -2.41
CA SER A 152 3.58 -3.45 -3.66
C SER A 152 4.20 -4.84 -3.78
N LYS A 153 4.11 -5.64 -2.71
CA LYS A 153 4.68 -6.99 -2.63
C LYS A 153 3.62 -8.02 -2.27
N PRO A 154 2.67 -8.27 -3.19
CA PRO A 154 1.73 -9.37 -3.01
C PRO A 154 2.48 -10.70 -3.02
N LYS A 155 1.95 -11.66 -2.27
CA LYS A 155 2.44 -13.03 -2.19
C LYS A 155 1.45 -13.94 -2.91
N PHE A 156 1.98 -14.81 -3.76
CA PHE A 156 1.21 -15.89 -4.35
C PHE A 156 1.93 -17.21 -4.16
N THR A 157 1.16 -18.27 -3.91
CA THR A 157 1.64 -19.64 -3.94
C THR A 157 0.86 -20.40 -5.00
N ALA A 158 1.52 -20.76 -6.11
CA ALA A 158 0.89 -21.46 -7.24
C ALA A 158 -0.39 -20.76 -7.75
N GLY A 159 -0.33 -19.45 -7.97
CA GLY A 159 -1.48 -18.66 -8.45
C GLY A 159 -2.55 -18.36 -7.39
N LYS A 160 -2.32 -18.72 -6.13
CA LYS A 160 -3.20 -18.39 -5.01
C LYS A 160 -2.66 -17.22 -4.21
N PHE A 161 -3.40 -16.12 -4.16
CA PHE A 161 -3.09 -14.94 -3.35
C PHE A 161 -3.09 -15.31 -1.86
N SER A 162 -1.99 -15.04 -1.18
CA SER A 162 -1.74 -15.42 0.22
C SER A 162 -1.30 -14.20 1.05
N GLY A 163 -1.83 -13.03 0.71
CA GLY A 163 -1.56 -11.76 1.41
C GLY A 163 -0.39 -10.96 0.82
N PHE A 164 0.18 -10.09 1.65
CA PHE A 164 1.29 -9.21 1.28
C PHE A 164 2.51 -9.48 2.18
N GLU A 165 3.69 -9.07 1.73
CA GLU A 165 4.85 -8.99 2.64
C GLU A 165 4.61 -7.97 3.74
N GLU A 166 5.24 -8.19 4.90
CA GLU A 166 5.27 -7.19 5.96
C GLU A 166 6.14 -6.01 5.52
N LYS A 167 5.66 -4.80 5.78
CA LYS A 167 6.42 -3.58 5.54
C LYS A 167 7.58 -3.55 6.53
N ALA A 168 8.77 -3.17 6.04
CA ALA A 168 9.91 -2.93 6.89
C ALA A 168 9.51 -1.97 8.03
N PRO A 169 10.01 -2.18 9.26
CA PRO A 169 9.76 -1.25 10.33
C PRO A 169 10.16 0.15 9.90
N VAL A 170 9.34 1.14 10.26
CA VAL A 170 9.82 2.52 10.19
C VAL A 170 10.71 2.69 11.39
N ASP A 171 12.02 2.79 11.15
CA ASP A 171 12.93 3.28 12.16
C ASP A 171 12.42 4.66 12.57
N GLY A 172 11.92 4.76 13.79
CA GLY A 172 11.81 6.06 14.42
C GLY A 172 13.21 6.59 14.53
N ASP A 173 13.59 7.54 13.67
CA ASP A 173 14.85 8.28 13.72
C ASP A 173 14.88 9.25 14.92
N VAL A 174 14.28 8.82 16.02
CA VAL A 174 13.93 9.58 17.19
C VAL A 174 14.44 8.82 18.41
N THR A 175 15.57 9.31 18.91
CA THR A 175 16.11 8.93 20.22
C THR A 175 15.15 9.41 21.32
N PRO A 176 14.61 8.51 22.18
CA PRO A 176 13.83 8.86 23.36
C PRO A 176 14.57 9.77 24.31
N GLY A 177 13.81 10.59 25.04
CA GLY A 177 14.37 11.52 26.01
C GLY A 177 15.16 12.67 25.38
N LYS A 178 15.50 12.60 24.09
CA LYS A 178 16.00 13.73 23.33
C LYS A 178 14.85 14.67 23.03
N THR A 179 15.06 15.94 23.36
CA THR A 179 14.20 17.02 22.96
C THR A 179 14.55 17.43 21.53
N TYR A 180 13.56 17.36 20.63
CA TYR A 180 13.68 17.89 19.28
C TYR A 180 13.17 19.33 19.29
N ASN A 181 14.03 20.26 18.88
CA ASN A 181 13.64 21.65 18.71
C ASN A 181 13.29 21.87 17.25
N VAL A 182 12.01 22.10 16.98
CA VAL A 182 11.51 22.46 15.65
C VAL A 182 11.21 23.96 15.67
N ARG A 183 11.94 24.73 14.86
CA ARG A 183 11.67 26.14 14.66
C ARG A 183 10.91 26.34 13.35
N VAL A 184 9.73 26.93 13.42
CA VAL A 184 8.98 27.37 12.24
C VAL A 184 9.25 28.86 12.03
N ILE A 185 9.73 29.21 10.83
CA ILE A 185 9.99 30.59 10.39
C ILE A 185 9.26 30.87 9.08
N ASN A 186 8.89 32.12 8.84
CA ASN A 186 8.38 32.57 7.55
C ASN A 186 9.53 33.15 6.70
N ALA A 187 10.32 32.27 6.08
CA ALA A 187 11.50 32.67 5.30
C ALA A 187 11.75 31.76 4.07
N LYS A 188 12.41 32.30 3.04
CA LYS A 188 12.94 31.51 1.92
C LYS A 188 14.22 30.80 2.38
N GLN A 189 14.14 29.50 2.62
CA GLN A 189 15.30 28.70 3.03
C GLN A 189 16.19 28.40 1.81
N SER A 190 17.49 28.62 1.93
CA SER A 190 18.48 28.21 0.93
C SER A 190 19.70 27.61 1.63
N ASN A 191 20.11 26.41 1.20
CA ASN A 191 21.28 25.72 1.73
C ASN A 191 22.50 26.11 0.90
N ILE A 192 23.36 26.96 1.45
CA ILE A 192 24.61 27.37 0.81
C ILE A 192 25.74 26.56 1.41
N LYS A 193 26.52 25.85 0.58
CA LYS A 193 27.76 25.20 1.03
C LYS A 193 28.82 26.27 1.28
N ALA A 194 29.47 26.22 2.44
CA ALA A 194 30.68 27.00 2.68
C ALA A 194 31.78 26.54 1.71
N THR A 195 32.46 27.50 1.08
CA THR A 195 33.59 27.28 0.15
C THR A 195 34.90 27.22 0.92
#